data_AF-A0A242KB84-F1
#
_entry.id   AF-A0A242KB84-F1
#
_cell.length_a   1.000
_cell.length_b   1.000
_cell.length_c   1.000
_cell.angle_alpha   90.00
_cell.angle_beta   90.00
_cell.angle_gamma   90.00
#
_symmetry.space_group_name_H-M   'P 1'
#
loop_
_entity.id
_entity.type
_entity.pdbx_description
1 polymer ?
#
loop_
_entity_poly.entity_id
_entity_poly.type
_entity_poly.pdbx_seq_one_letter_code
_entity_poly.pdbx_strand_id
1 'polypeptide(L)'
;MKFGMKFNGGQNKDYKRTLQNRKRLFVGMIVVGAIISALSFLLLKSGGHEASYTNGFGVGLIAIGIILSFKNKQMLDNKEKMEKNKREEFDERNIAINNQALITAVRVFILLLVLITIITAFVKPIYSVIFATMISTYLLLYLAAYIYHQRKM
;
A
#
# COMPACT_ATOMS: atom_id res chain seq x y z
N MET A 1 14.75 14.94 38.64
CA MET A 1 13.51 15.60 38.15
C MET A 1 12.75 14.59 37.31
N LYS A 2 11.67 13.99 37.85
CA LYS A 2 10.87 12.96 37.15
C LYS A 2 9.97 13.66 36.12
N PHE A 3 10.34 13.64 34.85
CA PHE A 3 9.42 14.00 33.76
C PHE A 3 8.51 12.81 33.49
N GLY A 4 7.45 12.68 34.30
CA GLY A 4 6.36 11.77 34.03
C GLY A 4 5.59 12.28 32.82
N MET A 5 5.86 11.72 31.64
CA MET A 5 4.97 11.85 30.49
C MET A 5 3.62 11.22 30.86
N LYS A 6 2.66 12.08 31.24
CA LYS A 6 1.24 11.73 31.26
C LYS A 6 0.84 11.37 29.82
N PHE A 7 0.81 10.08 29.53
CA PHE A 7 0.23 9.54 28.29
C PHE A 7 -1.25 9.91 28.24
N ASN A 8 -1.56 10.94 27.46
CA ASN A 8 -2.87 11.56 27.38
C ASN A 8 -3.81 10.75 26.46
N GLY A 9 -5.07 10.59 26.85
CA GLY A 9 -6.08 9.74 26.18
C GLY A 9 -6.40 10.13 24.72
N GLY A 10 -5.93 11.28 24.23
CA GLY A 10 -6.01 11.70 22.82
C GLY A 10 -5.13 10.86 21.89
N GLN A 11 -3.88 10.57 22.27
CA GLN A 11 -2.94 9.77 21.46
C GLN A 11 -3.43 8.33 21.24
N ASN A 12 -4.15 7.75 22.23
CA ASN A 12 -4.72 6.42 22.12
C ASN A 12 -5.96 6.39 21.19
N LYS A 13 -6.70 7.49 21.06
CA LYS A 13 -7.80 7.64 20.10
C LYS A 13 -7.28 7.81 18.67
N ASP A 14 -6.22 8.59 18.48
CA ASP A 14 -5.58 8.76 17.16
C ASP A 14 -4.92 7.46 16.67
N TYR A 15 -4.25 6.71 17.55
CA TYR A 15 -3.67 5.40 17.21
C TYR A 15 -4.73 4.35 16.84
N LYS A 16 -5.88 4.35 17.54
CA LYS A 16 -7.00 3.46 17.17
C LYS A 16 -7.63 3.85 15.82
N ARG A 17 -7.74 5.15 15.51
CA ARG A 17 -8.22 5.64 14.21
C ARG A 17 -7.27 5.29 13.06
N THR A 18 -5.96 5.45 13.23
CA THR A 18 -4.98 5.03 12.21
C THR A 18 -5.01 3.52 11.99
N LEU A 19 -5.17 2.71 13.04
CA LEU A 19 -5.36 1.27 12.90
C LEU A 19 -6.66 0.88 12.18
N GLN A 20 -7.76 1.61 12.43
CA GLN A 20 -9.04 1.39 11.75
C GLN A 20 -8.97 1.75 10.26
N ASN A 21 -8.29 2.84 9.91
CA ASN A 21 -8.06 3.21 8.50
C ASN A 21 -7.12 2.22 7.79
N ARG A 22 -6.10 1.70 8.49
CA ARG A 22 -5.25 0.60 7.97
C ARG A 22 -6.07 -0.66 7.70
N LYS A 23 -7.01 -1.03 8.60
CA LYS A 23 -7.95 -2.14 8.35
C LYS A 23 -8.82 -1.91 7.11
N ARG A 24 -9.33 -0.69 6.88
CA ARG A 24 -10.12 -0.37 5.67
C ARG A 24 -9.30 -0.51 4.39
N LEU A 25 -8.03 -0.09 4.42
CA LEU A 25 -7.09 -0.29 3.30
C LEU A 25 -6.87 -1.77 3.00
N PHE A 26 -6.63 -2.60 4.03
CA PHE A 26 -6.44 -4.05 3.83
C PHE A 26 -7.70 -4.75 3.32
N VAL A 27 -8.88 -4.38 3.84
CA VAL A 27 -10.16 -4.88 3.31
C VAL A 27 -10.36 -4.43 1.87
N GLY A 28 -10.00 -3.18 1.53
CA GLY A 28 -10.03 -2.68 0.16
C GLY A 28 -9.17 -3.52 -0.79
N MET A 29 -7.94 -3.86 -0.39
CA MET A 29 -7.05 -4.73 -1.18
C MET A 29 -7.66 -6.12 -1.41
N ILE A 30 -8.29 -6.71 -0.39
CA ILE A 30 -8.95 -8.03 -0.50
C ILE A 30 -10.15 -7.96 -1.46
N VAL A 31 -10.96 -6.90 -1.37
CA VAL A 31 -12.13 -6.70 -2.26
C VAL A 31 -11.67 -6.51 -3.71
N VAL A 32 -10.65 -5.69 -3.95
CA VAL A 32 -10.08 -5.50 -5.29
C VAL A 32 -9.52 -6.81 -5.83
N GLY A 33 -8.76 -7.55 -5.02
CA GLY A 33 -8.25 -8.88 -5.40
C GLY A 33 -9.38 -9.87 -5.76
N ALA A 34 -10.46 -9.89 -4.97
CA ALA A 34 -11.63 -10.75 -5.24
C ALA A 34 -12.35 -10.39 -6.55
N ILE A 35 -12.49 -9.10 -6.85
CA ILE A 35 -13.08 -8.63 -8.11
C ILE A 35 -12.20 -9.05 -9.30
N ILE A 36 -10.87 -8.91 -9.19
CA ILE A 36 -9.93 -9.32 -10.23
C ILE A 36 -10.00 -10.83 -10.47
N SER A 37 -10.03 -11.64 -9.41
CA SER A 37 -10.18 -13.10 -9.51
C SER A 37 -11.54 -13.50 -10.12
N ALA A 38 -12.64 -12.84 -9.75
CA ALA A 38 -13.96 -13.11 -10.31
C ALA A 38 -14.04 -12.77 -11.82
N LEU A 39 -13.50 -11.61 -12.22
CA LEU A 39 -13.41 -11.22 -13.63
C LEU A 39 -12.52 -12.19 -14.43
N SER A 40 -11.42 -12.66 -13.84
CA SER A 40 -10.54 -13.66 -14.46
C SER A 40 -11.26 -14.99 -14.70
N PHE A 41 -12.13 -15.40 -13.78
CA PHE A 41 -12.95 -16.61 -13.93
C PHE A 41 -13.94 -16.51 -15.10
N LEU A 42 -14.49 -15.32 -15.35
CA LEU A 42 -15.34 -15.04 -16.50
C LEU A 42 -14.55 -15.06 -17.83
N LEU A 43 -13.31 -14.58 -17.83
CA LEU A 43 -12.41 -14.59 -18.99
C LEU A 43 -11.82 -15.98 -19.28
N LEU A 44 -11.61 -16.82 -18.26
CA LEU A 44 -11.22 -18.23 -18.43
C LEU A 44 -12.28 -19.01 -19.22
N LYS A 45 -13.57 -18.69 -19.01
CA LYS A 45 -14.69 -19.29 -19.73
C LYS A 45 -14.69 -18.95 -21.23
N SER A 46 -14.02 -17.86 -21.64
CA SER A 46 -13.86 -17.48 -23.04
C SER A 46 -12.58 -18.03 -23.70
N GLY A 47 -11.83 -18.91 -23.03
CA GLY A 47 -10.70 -19.65 -23.63
C GLY A 47 -9.40 -18.86 -23.82
N GLY A 48 -9.26 -17.68 -23.22
CA GLY A 48 -8.06 -16.84 -23.34
C GLY A 48 -6.97 -17.20 -22.33
N HIS A 49 -5.73 -17.38 -22.79
CA HIS A 49 -4.54 -17.59 -21.93
C HIS A 49 -4.27 -16.41 -20.97
N GLU A 50 -4.75 -15.20 -21.30
CA GLU A 50 -4.67 -13.97 -20.49
C GLU A 50 -5.29 -14.15 -19.09
N ALA A 51 -6.30 -15.03 -18.99
CA ALA A 51 -7.09 -15.21 -17.77
C ALA A 51 -6.33 -15.96 -16.66
N SER A 52 -5.27 -16.70 -16.99
CA SER A 52 -4.39 -17.34 -16.00
C SER A 52 -3.53 -16.32 -15.26
N TYR A 53 -2.96 -15.35 -15.99
CA TYR A 53 -2.13 -14.29 -15.42
C TYR A 53 -2.94 -13.35 -14.51
N THR A 54 -4.13 -12.96 -14.94
CA THR A 54 -5.01 -12.09 -14.15
C THR A 54 -5.52 -12.79 -12.89
N ASN A 55 -5.80 -14.10 -12.97
CA ASN A 55 -6.20 -14.88 -11.81
C ASN A 55 -5.06 -15.01 -10.78
N GLY A 56 -3.84 -15.29 -11.24
CA GLY A 56 -2.66 -15.33 -10.38
C GLY A 56 -2.42 -14.01 -9.64
N PHE A 57 -2.60 -12.88 -10.31
CA PHE A 57 -2.49 -11.55 -9.70
C PHE A 57 -3.58 -11.30 -8.65
N GLY A 58 -4.83 -11.65 -8.94
CA GLY A 58 -5.95 -11.53 -8.00
C GLY A 58 -5.75 -12.37 -6.74
N VAL A 59 -5.34 -13.63 -6.89
CA VAL A 59 -5.06 -14.53 -5.75
C VAL A 59 -3.87 -14.03 -4.92
N GLY A 60 -2.82 -13.50 -5.56
CA GLY A 60 -1.68 -12.91 -4.87
C GLY A 60 -2.06 -11.70 -4.01
N LEU A 61 -2.90 -10.80 -4.53
CA LEU A 61 -3.42 -9.66 -3.77
C LEU A 61 -4.26 -10.10 -2.56
N ILE A 62 -5.10 -11.12 -2.73
CA ILE A 62 -5.90 -11.69 -1.63
C ILE A 62 -4.99 -12.28 -0.55
N ALA A 63 -3.98 -13.07 -0.93
CA ALA A 63 -3.05 -13.70 0.01
C ALA A 63 -2.27 -12.66 0.82
N ILE A 64 -1.73 -11.63 0.16
CA ILE A 64 -1.01 -10.53 0.83
C ILE A 64 -1.95 -9.78 1.78
N GLY A 65 -3.18 -9.48 1.34
CA GLY A 65 -4.20 -8.83 2.18
C GLY A 65 -4.56 -9.64 3.43
N ILE A 66 -4.66 -10.97 3.31
CA ILE A 66 -4.94 -11.88 4.44
C ILE A 66 -3.76 -11.90 5.42
N ILE A 67 -2.52 -12.05 4.93
CA ILE A 67 -1.31 -12.08 5.76
C ILE A 67 -1.18 -10.77 6.56
N LEU A 68 -1.35 -9.62 5.91
CA LEU A 68 -1.33 -8.30 6.55
C LEU A 68 -2.44 -8.15 7.59
N SER A 69 -3.65 -8.63 7.28
CA SER A 69 -4.79 -8.61 8.20
C SER A 69 -4.56 -9.46 9.43
N PHE A 70 -3.96 -10.65 9.26
CA PHE A 70 -3.65 -11.55 10.37
C PHE A 70 -2.54 -10.98 11.27
N LYS A 71 -1.48 -10.43 10.66
CA LYS A 71 -0.39 -9.75 11.38
C LYS A 71 -0.91 -8.56 12.21
N ASN A 72 -1.83 -7.77 11.64
CA ASN A 72 -2.47 -6.65 12.32
C ASN A 72 -3.39 -7.09 13.47
N LYS A 73 -4.09 -8.24 13.32
CA LYS A 73 -4.91 -8.83 14.39
C LYS A 73 -4.05 -9.37 15.54
N GLN A 74 -2.94 -10.04 15.24
CA GLN A 74 -2.00 -10.55 16.22
C GLN A 74 -1.31 -9.41 17.01
N MET A 75 -1.03 -8.28 16.35
CA MET A 75 -0.51 -7.07 17.01
C MET A 75 -1.51 -6.42 17.98
N LEU A 76 -2.82 -6.56 17.72
CA LEU A 76 -3.89 -6.02 18.57
C LEU A 76 -4.19 -6.89 19.80
N ASP A 77 -4.02 -8.21 19.69
CA ASP A 77 -4.37 -9.16 20.76
C ASP A 77 -3.33 -9.19 21.89
N ASN A 78 -2.06 -8.87 21.60
CA ASN A 78 -1.00 -8.86 22.59
C ASN A 78 -0.65 -7.42 23.01
N LYS A 79 -1.20 -6.96 24.14
CA LYS A 79 -0.97 -5.63 24.71
C LYS A 79 0.52 -5.32 24.94
N GLU A 80 1.32 -6.31 25.31
CA GLU A 80 2.74 -6.13 25.60
C GLU A 80 3.56 -5.93 24.31
N LYS A 81 3.28 -6.73 23.27
CA LYS A 81 3.83 -6.50 21.92
C LYS A 81 3.33 -5.20 21.30
N MET A 82 2.08 -4.81 21.56
CA MET A 82 1.51 -3.55 21.06
C MET A 82 2.22 -2.33 21.65
N GLU A 83 2.46 -2.31 22.97
CA GLU A 83 3.16 -1.20 23.63
C GLU A 83 4.67 -1.19 23.34
N LYS A 84 5.30 -2.34 23.09
CA LYS A 84 6.68 -2.42 22.60
C LYS A 84 6.79 -1.92 21.15
N ASN A 85 5.95 -2.42 20.24
CA ASN A 85 5.94 -1.98 18.85
C ASN A 85 5.55 -0.51 18.69
N LYS A 86 4.65 0.03 19.52
CA LYS A 86 4.39 1.48 19.54
C LYS A 86 5.66 2.27 19.85
N ARG A 87 6.40 1.88 20.90
CA ARG A 87 7.64 2.56 21.26
C ARG A 87 8.68 2.49 20.14
N GLU A 88 8.80 1.35 19.48
CA GLU A 88 9.72 1.16 18.35
C GLU A 88 9.24 1.82 17.03
N GLU A 89 7.93 1.86 16.75
CA GLU A 89 7.34 2.47 15.54
C GLU A 89 7.27 4.01 15.64
N PHE A 90 7.18 4.56 16.85
CA PHE A 90 7.26 6.00 17.11
C PHE A 90 8.66 6.50 17.48
N ASP A 91 9.67 5.63 17.47
CA ASP A 91 11.06 6.06 17.57
C ASP A 91 11.43 6.85 16.30
N GLU A 92 11.92 8.08 16.49
CA GLU A 92 12.32 8.98 15.40
C GLU A 92 13.26 8.30 14.40
N ARG A 93 14.15 7.44 14.88
CA ARG A 93 15.10 6.71 14.03
C ARG A 93 14.37 5.72 13.12
N ASN A 94 13.38 5.00 13.64
CA ASN A 94 12.66 3.99 12.87
C ASN A 94 11.73 4.64 11.85
N ILE A 95 11.10 5.78 12.20
CA ILE A 95 10.35 6.62 11.26
C ILE A 95 11.26 7.10 10.12
N ALA A 96 12.45 7.59 10.44
CA ALA A 96 13.41 8.06 9.44
C ALA A 96 13.85 6.94 8.48
N ILE A 97 14.22 5.76 9.01
CA ILE A 97 14.59 4.58 8.21
C ILE A 97 13.44 4.17 7.30
N ASN A 98 12.23 4.07 7.83
CA ASN A 98 11.06 3.67 7.05
C ASN A 98 10.76 4.69 5.93
N ASN A 99 10.84 5.99 6.22
CA ASN A 99 10.66 7.02 5.20
C ASN A 99 11.73 6.94 4.09
N GLN A 100 13.00 6.73 4.45
CA GLN A 100 14.07 6.56 3.46
C GLN A 100 13.89 5.29 2.62
N ALA A 101 13.48 4.18 3.25
CA ALA A 101 13.17 2.94 2.55
C ALA A 101 12.00 3.13 1.57
N LEU A 102 10.93 3.80 1.99
CA LEU A 102 9.78 4.11 1.13
C LEU A 102 10.16 5.01 -0.05
N ILE A 103 10.93 6.06 0.19
CA ILE A 103 11.43 6.94 -0.88
C ILE A 103 12.26 6.13 -1.90
N THR A 104 13.13 5.26 -1.41
CA THR A 104 13.98 4.40 -2.26
C THR A 104 13.13 3.43 -3.07
N ALA A 105 12.18 2.74 -2.43
CA ALA A 105 11.28 1.79 -3.08
C ALA A 105 10.43 2.48 -4.16
N VAL A 106 9.86 3.65 -3.87
CA VAL A 106 9.08 4.45 -4.83
C VAL A 106 9.93 4.85 -6.03
N ARG A 107 11.16 5.33 -5.80
CA ARG A 107 12.08 5.70 -6.90
C ARG A 107 12.39 4.51 -7.81
N VAL A 108 12.75 3.37 -7.22
CA VAL A 108 13.03 2.15 -7.99
C VAL A 108 11.78 1.68 -8.74
N PHE A 109 10.61 1.74 -8.11
CA PHE A 109 9.35 1.33 -8.73
C PHE A 109 9.00 2.20 -9.95
N ILE A 110 9.16 3.53 -9.86
CA ILE A 110 8.96 4.44 -10.99
C ILE A 110 9.93 4.10 -12.14
N LEU A 111 11.21 3.84 -11.84
CA LEU A 111 12.19 3.43 -12.85
C LEU A 111 11.77 2.14 -13.57
N LEU A 112 11.33 1.13 -12.82
CA LEU A 112 10.82 -0.12 -13.40
C LEU A 112 9.59 0.12 -14.30
N LEU A 113 8.65 0.97 -13.89
CA LEU A 113 7.49 1.32 -14.71
C LEU A 113 7.88 2.04 -16.00
N VAL A 114 8.86 2.94 -15.96
CA VAL A 114 9.39 3.61 -17.17
C VAL A 114 10.01 2.58 -18.13
N LEU A 115 10.84 1.65 -17.62
CA LEU A 115 11.43 0.59 -18.44
C LEU A 115 10.35 -0.30 -19.09
N ILE A 116 9.34 -0.73 -18.32
CA ILE A 116 8.21 -1.51 -18.84
C ILE A 116 7.42 -0.71 -19.88
N THR A 117 7.22 0.60 -19.67
CA THR A 117 6.54 1.49 -20.62
C THR A 117 7.27 1.52 -21.97
N ILE A 118 8.61 1.56 -21.95
CA ILE A 118 9.43 1.54 -23.17
C ILE A 118 9.33 0.18 -23.86
N ILE A 119 9.52 -0.91 -23.11
CA ILE A 119 9.45 -2.28 -23.68
C ILE A 119 8.08 -2.54 -24.30
N THR A 120 7.01 -2.17 -23.60
CA THR A 120 5.63 -2.40 -24.07
C THR A 120 5.26 -1.56 -25.28
N ALA A 121 5.92 -0.42 -25.52
CA ALA A 121 5.73 0.39 -26.72
C ALA A 121 6.05 -0.40 -28.00
N PHE A 122 7.05 -1.29 -27.95
CA PHE A 122 7.44 -2.14 -29.07
C PHE A 122 6.58 -3.42 -29.21
N VAL A 123 5.87 -3.82 -28.14
CA VAL A 123 5.02 -5.03 -28.15
C VAL A 123 3.59 -4.70 -28.57
N LYS A 124 2.91 -3.85 -27.80
CA LYS A 124 1.59 -3.30 -28.13
C LYS A 124 1.49 -1.90 -27.52
N PRO A 125 1.41 -0.84 -28.35
CA PRO A 125 1.43 0.54 -27.87
C PRO A 125 0.40 0.88 -26.79
N ILE A 126 -0.76 0.19 -26.80
CA ILE A 126 -1.81 0.38 -25.80
C ILE A 126 -1.32 0.17 -24.35
N TYR A 127 -0.46 -0.83 -24.10
CA TYR A 127 0.06 -1.06 -22.75
C TYR A 127 1.02 0.05 -22.31
N SER A 128 1.80 0.58 -23.24
CA SER A 128 2.68 1.73 -22.98
C SER A 128 1.88 2.96 -22.56
N VAL A 129 0.76 3.24 -23.24
CA VAL A 129 -0.15 4.33 -22.87
C VAL A 129 -0.75 4.11 -21.47
N ILE A 130 -1.14 2.88 -21.12
CA ILE A 130 -1.65 2.55 -19.78
C ILE A 130 -0.59 2.80 -18.70
N PHE A 131 0.65 2.35 -18.89
CA PHE A 131 1.70 2.59 -17.89
C PHE A 131 2.12 4.06 -17.82
N ALA A 132 2.20 4.77 -18.96
CA ALA A 132 2.49 6.20 -19.00
C ALA A 132 1.40 7.03 -18.29
N THR A 133 0.13 6.69 -18.45
CA THR A 133 -0.98 7.37 -17.75
C THR A 133 -0.97 7.07 -16.25
N MET A 134 -0.59 5.86 -15.81
CA MET A 134 -0.38 5.55 -14.39
C MET A 134 0.73 6.41 -13.78
N ILE A 135 1.90 6.51 -14.44
CA ILE A 135 3.02 7.34 -13.98
C ILE A 135 2.59 8.81 -13.90
N SER A 136 1.93 9.32 -14.95
CA SER A 136 1.47 10.71 -15.01
C SER A 136 0.48 11.03 -13.90
N THR A 137 -0.51 10.15 -13.68
CA THR A 137 -1.51 10.32 -12.61
C THR A 137 -0.86 10.29 -11.23
N TYR A 138 0.09 9.37 -11.02
CA TYR A 138 0.85 9.30 -9.76
C TYR A 138 1.62 10.61 -9.49
N LEU A 139 2.33 11.14 -10.48
CA LEU A 139 3.08 12.39 -10.35
C LEU A 139 2.17 13.59 -10.08
N LEU A 140 1.02 13.67 -10.75
CA LEU A 140 0.02 14.72 -10.51
C LEU A 140 -0.55 14.65 -9.09
N LEU A 141 -0.88 13.45 -8.61
CA LEU A 141 -1.35 13.26 -7.24
C LEU A 141 -0.28 13.60 -6.21
N TYR A 142 0.97 13.22 -6.46
CA TYR A 142 2.10 13.59 -5.61
C TYR A 142 2.27 15.11 -5.56
N LEU A 143 2.25 15.78 -6.71
CA LEU A 143 2.36 17.24 -6.79
C LEU A 143 1.20 17.93 -6.07
N ALA A 144 -0.03 17.47 -6.29
CA ALA A 144 -1.22 18.01 -5.61
C ALA A 144 -1.12 17.83 -4.09
N ALA A 145 -0.71 16.64 -3.62
CA ALA A 145 -0.51 16.36 -2.20
C ALA A 145 0.63 17.21 -1.62
N TYR A 146 1.73 17.38 -2.35
CA TYR A 146 2.87 18.22 -1.96
C TYR A 146 2.43 19.67 -1.77
N ILE A 147 1.74 20.24 -2.77
CA ILE A 147 1.21 21.62 -2.70
C ILE A 147 0.21 21.74 -1.54
N TYR A 148 -0.68 20.77 -1.36
CA TYR A 148 -1.65 20.78 -0.27
C TYR A 148 -0.97 20.78 1.11
N HIS A 149 0.03 19.93 1.31
CA HIS A 149 0.77 19.86 2.57
C HIS A 149 1.66 21.09 2.79
N GLN A 150 2.29 21.61 1.75
CA GLN A 150 3.09 22.84 1.81
C GLN A 150 2.25 24.07 2.18
N ARG A 151 1.00 24.16 1.72
CA ARG A 151 0.09 25.27 2.07
C ARG A 151 -0.48 25.17 3.48
N LYS A 152 -0.51 23.96 4.05
CA LYS A 152 -1.12 23.67 5.34
C LYS A 152 -0.13 23.74 6.51
N MET A 153 1.13 23.39 6.26
CA MET A 153 2.25 23.59 7.19
C MET A 153 2.72 25.04 7.15
#